data_AF-A0A524A4X8-F1
#
_entry.id   AF-A0A524A4X8-F1
#
_cell.length_a   1.000
_cell.length_b   1.000
_cell.length_c   1.000
_cell.angle_alpha   90.00
_cell.angle_beta   90.00
_cell.angle_gamma   90.00
#
_symmetry.space_group_name_H-M   'P 1'
#
loop_
_entity.id
_entity.type
_entity.pdbx_description
1 polymer ?
#
loop_
_entity_poly.entity_id
_entity_poly.type
_entity_poly.pdbx_seq_one_letter_code
_entity_poly.pdbx_strand_id
1 'polypeptide(L)'
;MESVIESIPTSLRGDLSKKLIGIVTGSQDKNAIPTELAKKIIYLWRRDQMAAPVGLMALLEGAVMVDPKETHNVLDELGLSQVTVHLRSQ
;
A
#
# COMPACT_ATOMS: atom_id res chain seq x y z
N MET A 1 -5.25 -12.08 -0.83
CA MET A 1 -4.76 -10.67 -0.94
C MET A 1 -4.81 -10.17 -2.38
N GLU A 2 -4.25 -10.91 -3.36
CA GLU A 2 -4.33 -10.52 -4.79
C GLU A 2 -5.76 -10.23 -5.28
N SER A 3 -6.73 -11.11 -4.99
CA SER A 3 -8.13 -10.93 -5.42
C SER A 3 -8.80 -9.65 -4.90
N VAL A 4 -8.41 -9.19 -3.71
CA VAL A 4 -8.96 -7.97 -3.10
C VAL A 4 -8.34 -6.72 -3.74
N ILE A 5 -7.05 -6.76 -4.07
CA ILE A 5 -6.38 -5.65 -4.77
C ILE A 5 -6.87 -5.55 -6.21
N GLU A 6 -7.15 -6.67 -6.86
CA GLU A 6 -7.75 -6.68 -8.21
C GLU A 6 -9.13 -6.02 -8.22
N SER A 7 -9.90 -6.15 -7.13
CA SER A 7 -11.21 -5.50 -6.98
C SER A 7 -11.15 -3.98 -6.87
N ILE A 8 -9.98 -3.38 -6.64
CA ILE A 8 -9.82 -1.93 -6.52
C ILE A 8 -10.05 -1.30 -7.91
N PRO A 9 -11.03 -0.37 -8.04
CA PRO A 9 -11.30 0.32 -9.29
C PRO A 9 -10.05 1.02 -9.83
N THR A 10 -9.77 0.86 -11.13
CA THR A 10 -8.59 1.45 -11.78
C THR A 10 -8.50 2.97 -11.57
N SER A 11 -9.64 3.65 -11.50
CA SER A 11 -9.73 5.09 -11.21
C SER A 11 -9.16 5.48 -9.84
N LEU A 12 -9.20 4.59 -8.84
CA LEU A 12 -8.73 4.85 -7.48
C LEU A 12 -7.28 4.41 -7.25
N ARG A 13 -6.73 3.55 -8.12
CA ARG A 13 -5.39 2.96 -7.93
C ARG A 13 -4.28 4.02 -7.88
N GLY A 14 -4.40 5.06 -8.70
CA GLY A 14 -3.42 6.16 -8.72
C GLY A 14 -3.40 6.95 -7.41
N ASP A 15 -4.57 7.30 -6.89
CA ASP A 15 -4.69 8.07 -5.65
C ASP A 15 -4.32 7.25 -4.43
N LEU A 16 -4.73 5.98 -4.39
CA LEU A 16 -4.30 5.03 -3.37
C LEU A 16 -2.77 4.90 -3.36
N SER A 17 -2.16 4.68 -4.52
CA SER A 17 -0.71 4.55 -4.65
C SER A 17 0.03 5.77 -4.10
N LYS A 18 -0.40 6.99 -4.46
CA LYS A 18 0.18 8.24 -3.97
C LYS A 18 0.10 8.36 -2.44
N LYS A 19 -1.06 8.07 -1.86
CA LYS A 19 -1.26 8.13 -0.39
C LYS A 19 -0.39 7.11 0.34
N LEU A 20 -0.32 5.87 -0.15
CA LEU A 20 0.51 4.82 0.46
C LEU A 20 2.02 5.13 0.35
N ILE A 21 2.47 5.72 -0.76
CA ILE A 21 3.86 6.22 -0.89
C ILE A 21 4.15 7.24 0.21
N GLY A 22 3.23 8.15 0.48
CA GLY A 22 3.36 9.14 1.56
C GLY A 22 3.57 8.49 2.92
N ILE A 23 2.78 7.46 3.25
CA ILE A 23 2.92 6.70 4.51
C ILE A 23 4.30 6.01 4.56
N VAL A 24 4.63 5.23 3.53
CA VAL A 24 5.87 4.44 3.45
C VAL A 24 7.13 5.32 3.57
N THR A 25 7.11 6.50 2.96
CA THR A 25 8.26 7.43 2.97
C THR A 25 8.26 8.38 4.16
N GLY A 26 7.14 8.50 4.88
CA GLY A 26 7.00 9.36 6.05
C GLY A 26 7.55 8.78 7.35
N SER A 27 7.92 7.50 7.37
CA SER A 27 8.48 6.84 8.56
C SER A 27 9.75 7.51 9.06
N GLN A 28 9.79 7.85 10.35
CA GLN A 28 11.02 8.27 11.03
C GLN A 28 11.92 7.07 11.39
N ASP A 29 11.35 5.86 11.44
CA ASP A 29 12.10 4.62 11.66
C ASP A 29 12.56 4.04 10.32
N LYS A 30 13.89 4.01 10.12
CA LYS A 30 14.55 3.48 8.94
C LYS A 30 14.45 1.96 8.80
N ASN A 31 14.07 1.27 9.88
CA ASN A 31 13.89 -0.17 9.93
C ASN A 31 12.41 -0.58 10.00
N ALA A 32 11.48 0.38 9.85
CA ALA A 32 10.04 0.11 9.90
C ALA A 32 9.59 -0.91 8.83
N ILE A 33 10.33 -0.98 7.72
CA ILE A 33 10.05 -1.91 6.62
C ILE A 33 11.28 -2.80 6.40
N PRO A 34 11.12 -4.12 6.25
CA PRO A 34 12.22 -5.01 5.89
C PRO A 34 12.92 -4.57 4.59
N THR A 35 14.25 -4.67 4.57
CA THR A 35 15.09 -4.28 3.43
C THR A 35 14.63 -4.90 2.10
N GLU A 36 14.19 -6.16 2.10
CA GLU A 36 13.73 -6.83 0.89
C GLU A 36 12.42 -6.25 0.35
N LEU A 37 11.51 -5.84 1.24
CA LEU A 37 10.27 -5.15 0.84
C LEU A 37 10.58 -3.73 0.34
N ALA A 38 11.50 -3.01 0.99
CA ALA A 38 11.96 -1.71 0.49
C ALA A 38 12.59 -1.81 -0.92
N LYS A 39 13.46 -2.79 -1.16
CA LYS A 39 14.03 -3.06 -2.49
C LYS A 39 12.95 -3.37 -3.52
N LYS A 40 11.94 -4.19 -3.16
CA LYS A 40 10.80 -4.52 -4.02
C LYS A 40 10.01 -3.26 -4.40
N ILE A 41 9.70 -2.40 -3.44
CA ILE A 41 8.99 -1.13 -3.68
C ILE A 41 9.79 -0.24 -4.65
N ILE A 42 11.10 -0.06 -4.41
CA ILE A 42 11.97 0.74 -5.29
C ILE A 42 12.03 0.15 -6.71
N TYR A 43 12.12 -1.18 -6.84
CA TYR A 43 12.13 -1.86 -8.13
C TYR A 43 10.84 -1.59 -8.93
N LEU A 44 9.67 -1.66 -8.28
CA LEU A 44 8.37 -1.42 -8.91
C LEU A 44 8.18 0.05 -9.27
N TRP A 45 8.66 0.97 -8.42
CA TRP A 45 8.65 2.40 -8.71
C TRP A 45 9.43 2.76 -9.96
N ARG A 46 10.63 2.19 -10.14
CA ARG A 46 11.46 2.40 -11.34
C ARG A 46 10.82 1.92 -12.64
N ARG A 47 9.78 1.09 -12.56
CA ARG A 47 9.04 0.53 -13.70
C ARG A 47 7.65 1.14 -13.89
N ASP A 48 7.34 2.19 -13.13
CA ASP A 48 6.01 2.82 -13.11
C ASP A 48 4.87 1.85 -12.74
N GLN A 49 5.17 0.84 -11.91
CA GLN A 49 4.22 -0.22 -11.52
C GLN A 49 3.52 0.06 -10.18
N MET A 50 3.62 1.28 -9.64
CA MET A 50 3.12 1.59 -8.28
C MET A 50 1.59 1.59 -8.19
N ALA A 51 0.89 1.85 -9.29
CA ALA A 51 -0.57 1.75 -9.39
C ALA A 51 -1.05 0.39 -9.95
N ALA A 52 -0.12 -0.51 -10.30
CA ALA A 52 -0.46 -1.88 -10.69
C ALA A 52 -0.74 -2.72 -9.44
N PRO A 53 -1.49 -3.84 -9.54
CA PRO A 53 -1.82 -4.68 -8.39
C PRO A 53 -0.60 -5.10 -7.55
N VAL A 54 0.50 -5.48 -8.21
CA VAL A 54 1.76 -5.86 -7.54
C VAL A 54 2.40 -4.69 -6.76
N GLY A 55 2.31 -3.47 -7.28
CA GLY A 55 2.81 -2.26 -6.62
C GLY A 55 1.94 -1.87 -5.44
N LEU A 56 0.62 -1.88 -5.61
CA LEU A 56 -0.34 -1.62 -4.54
C LEU A 56 -0.20 -2.61 -3.40
N MET A 57 0.06 -3.89 -3.70
CA MET A 57 0.29 -4.91 -2.67
C MET A 57 1.54 -4.61 -1.84
N ALA A 58 2.67 -4.34 -2.50
CA ALA A 58 3.91 -4.02 -1.81
C ALA A 58 3.80 -2.73 -0.98
N LEU A 59 3.09 -1.72 -1.51
CA LEU A 59 2.81 -0.47 -0.81
C LEU A 59 1.90 -0.68 0.40
N LEU A 60 0.85 -1.49 0.29
CA LEU A 60 -0.05 -1.80 1.40
C LEU A 60 0.68 -2.55 2.52
N GLU A 61 1.47 -3.58 2.19
CA GLU A 61 2.31 -4.27 3.19
C GLU A 61 3.23 -3.27 3.91
N GLY A 62 3.93 -2.43 3.16
CA GLY A 62 4.83 -1.43 3.77
C GLY A 62 4.10 -0.39 4.61
N ALA A 63 2.96 0.11 4.13
CA ALA A 63 2.18 1.13 4.83
C ALA A 63 1.59 0.60 6.14
N VAL A 64 1.07 -0.65 6.15
CA VAL A 64 0.58 -1.29 7.37
C VAL A 64 1.70 -1.49 8.39
N MET A 65 2.93 -1.80 7.95
CA MET A 65 4.07 -1.94 8.87
C MET A 65 4.49 -0.59 9.48
N VAL A 66 4.42 0.50 8.69
CA VAL A 66 4.82 1.84 9.14
C VAL A 66 3.77 2.49 10.03
N ASP A 67 2.53 2.56 9.54
CA ASP A 67 1.41 3.17 10.24
C ASP A 67 0.10 2.46 9.85
N PRO A 68 -0.31 1.41 10.59
CA PRO A 68 -1.56 0.71 10.33
C PRO A 68 -2.78 1.62 10.46
N LYS A 69 -2.73 2.61 11.37
CA LYS A 69 -3.87 3.49 11.63
C LYS A 69 -4.10 4.41 10.43
N GLU A 70 -3.04 5.06 9.97
CA GLU A 70 -3.13 5.94 8.81
C GLU A 70 -3.44 5.18 7.52
N THR A 71 -2.91 3.95 7.39
CA THR A 71 -3.25 3.09 6.24
C THR A 71 -4.74 2.78 6.19
N HIS A 72 -5.38 2.49 7.33
CA HIS A 72 -6.83 2.29 7.38
C HIS A 72 -7.61 3.58 7.06
N ASN A 73 -7.17 4.74 7.56
CA ASN A 73 -7.81 6.02 7.24
C ASN A 73 -7.82 6.26 5.73
N VAL A 74 -6.69 6.06 5.06
CA VAL A 74 -6.58 6.19 3.59
C VAL A 74 -7.52 5.25 2.85
N LEU A 75 -7.65 4.00 3.30
CA LEU A 75 -8.57 3.04 2.69
C LEU A 75 -10.03 3.46 2.89
N ASP A 76 -10.41 3.93 4.07
CA ASP A 76 -11.77 4.38 4.36
C ASP A 76 -12.12 5.68 3.60
N GLU A 77 -11.19 6.63 3.49
CA GLU A 77 -11.34 7.85 2.69
C GLU A 77 -11.63 7.55 1.21
N LEU A 78 -11.05 6.47 0.69
CA LEU A 78 -11.24 6.04 -0.70
C LEU A 78 -12.42 5.07 -0.87
N GLY A 79 -13.15 4.75 0.19
CA GLY A 79 -14.27 3.79 0.16
C GLY A 79 -13.82 2.34 -0.09
N LEU A 80 -12.59 2.00 0.27
CA LEU A 80 -11.95 0.70 0.07
C LEU A 80 -11.98 -0.17 1.33
N SER A 81 -12.99 -0.02 2.18
CA SER A 81 -13.09 -0.72 3.46
C SER A 81 -13.09 -2.26 3.35
N GLN A 82 -13.47 -2.83 2.19
CA GLN A 82 -13.30 -4.26 1.93
C GLN A 82 -11.83 -4.72 1.97
N VAL A 83 -10.90 -3.84 1.59
CA VAL A 83 -9.45 -4.09 1.67
C VAL A 83 -9.01 -4.15 3.13
N THR A 84 -9.53 -3.23 3.96
CA THR A 84 -9.28 -3.17 5.41
C THR A 84 -9.72 -4.45 6.12
N VAL A 85 -10.90 -4.99 5.79
CA VAL A 85 -11.41 -6.23 6.41
C VAL A 85 -10.47 -7.41 6.16
N HIS A 86 -9.92 -7.50 4.95
CA HIS A 86 -9.02 -8.58 4.57
C HIS A 86 -7.62 -8.45 5.20
N LEU A 87 -7.17 -7.22 5.44
CA LEU A 87 -5.91 -6.92 6.14
C LEU A 87 -5.98 -7.26 7.64
N ARG A 88 -7.16 -7.12 8.27
CA ARG A 88 -7.35 -7.45 9.69
C ARG A 88 -7.51 -8.95 9.99
N SER A 89 -7.82 -9.75 8.97
CA SER A 89 -8.02 -11.20 9.10
C SER A 89 -6.74 -12.03 8.96
N GLN A 90 -5.57 -11.39 8.88
CA GLN A 90 -4.24 -12.02 8.81
C GLN A 90 -3.51 -11.88 10.14
#